data_AF-A0A927WJB7-F1
#
_entry.id   AF-A0A927WJB7-F1
#
_cell.length_a   1.000
_cell.length_b   1.000
_cell.length_c   1.000
_cell.angle_alpha   90.00
_cell.angle_beta   90.00
_cell.angle_gamma   90.00
#
_symmetry.space_group_name_H-M   'P 1'
#
loop_
_entity.id
_entity.type
_entity.pdbx_description
1 polymer ?
#
loop_
_entity_poly.entity_id
_entity_poly.type
_entity_poly.pdbx_seq_one_letter_code
_entity_poly.pdbx_strand_id
1 'polypeptide(L)'
;MIEEKKKVEKRKNVVIVMCKYSVVVKGIERKLTEMGCKVSMVTQENEKIPKYDAEKEERMFILYLPNKIMEDMIQYNWMEGIYTSISKMSREIIVVGDQRDREDLAGSLFDMTSVKWLDRPLKMEELEILITGGHLPEGVHKSKKHILIVDDDPSYAKMVREWIKDHYQVSIVTAGIQAITFLAKNPVDMILLDYEMPVVDGAQVFQMLQQEPSTQNIPVIFLTGVGDKDQVERVLRLRPTGYILKSTTKEKLLDYLHTHVHNM
;
A
#
# COMPACT_ATOMS: atom_id res chain seq x y z
N MET A 1 50.18 21.82 -4.23
CA MET A 1 49.62 21.30 -2.97
C MET A 1 48.20 21.84 -2.84
N ILE A 2 47.20 21.02 -3.12
CA ILE A 2 45.80 21.29 -2.74
C ILE A 2 45.37 20.02 -2.02
N GLU A 3 45.32 20.07 -0.69
CA GLU A 3 44.79 19.00 0.14
C GLU A 3 43.29 18.87 -0.13
N GLU A 4 42.89 17.76 -0.75
CA GLU A 4 41.52 17.28 -0.73
C GLU A 4 41.14 17.02 0.73
N LYS A 5 40.38 17.94 1.33
CA LYS A 5 39.71 17.71 2.62
C LYS A 5 38.75 16.54 2.45
N LYS A 6 39.16 15.33 2.88
CA LYS A 6 38.25 14.21 3.12
C LYS A 6 37.12 14.71 4.03
N LYS A 7 35.91 14.82 3.47
CA LYS A 7 34.70 15.17 4.21
C LYS A 7 34.49 14.04 5.22
N VAL A 8 34.73 14.31 6.51
CA VAL A 8 34.50 13.33 7.58
C VAL A 8 33.01 12.99 7.55
N GLU A 9 32.71 11.73 7.26
CA GLU A 9 31.33 11.25 7.18
C GLU A 9 30.71 11.29 8.59
N LYS A 10 29.64 12.06 8.74
CA LYS A 10 28.98 12.22 10.04
C LYS A 10 28.26 10.93 10.41
N ARG A 11 28.27 10.59 11.70
CA ARG A 11 27.50 9.44 12.19
C ARG A 11 26.01 9.73 12.05
N LYS A 12 25.25 8.82 11.46
CA LYS A 12 23.78 8.95 11.38
C LYS A 12 23.16 8.84 12.78
N ASN A 13 22.38 9.84 13.16
CA ASN A 13 21.55 9.86 14.37
C ASN A 13 20.08 9.77 13.95
N VAL A 14 19.50 8.59 14.10
CA VAL A 14 18.16 8.26 13.62
C VAL A 14 17.18 8.27 14.79
N VAL A 15 16.19 9.15 14.72
CA VAL A 15 15.11 9.23 15.70
C VAL A 15 13.87 8.55 15.14
N ILE A 16 13.44 7.47 15.78
CA ILE A 16 12.20 6.75 15.43
C ILE A 16 11.06 7.33 16.26
N VAL A 17 10.06 7.88 15.58
CA VAL A 17 8.82 8.40 16.15
C VAL A 17 7.72 7.36 15.94
N MET A 18 7.01 6.97 17.00
CA MET A 18 5.94 5.99 16.94
C MET A 18 4.91 6.20 18.04
N CYS A 19 3.63 5.87 17.81
CA CYS A 19 2.63 5.92 18.89
C CYS A 19 2.86 4.81 19.92
N LYS A 20 3.11 3.58 19.45
CA LYS A 20 3.29 2.38 20.28
C LYS A 20 4.46 1.53 19.77
N TYR A 21 5.19 0.93 20.70
CA TYR A 21 6.28 0.01 20.38
C TYR A 21 5.75 -1.24 19.66
N SER A 22 6.46 -1.71 18.64
CA SER A 22 6.07 -2.88 17.84
C SER A 22 7.25 -3.77 17.50
N VAL A 23 6.97 -5.04 17.17
CA VAL A 23 8.01 -6.00 16.72
C VAL A 23 8.75 -5.49 15.48
N VAL A 24 8.04 -4.79 14.58
CA VAL A 24 8.64 -4.19 13.38
C VAL A 24 9.63 -3.09 13.77
N VAL A 25 9.25 -2.20 14.69
CA VAL A 25 10.14 -1.12 15.16
C VAL A 25 11.37 -1.67 15.87
N LYS A 26 11.25 -2.75 16.64
CA LYS A 26 12.40 -3.46 17.20
C LYS A 26 13.34 -3.97 16.11
N GLY A 27 12.79 -4.48 15.00
CA GLY A 27 13.56 -4.88 13.83
C GLY A 27 14.31 -3.71 13.18
N ILE A 28 13.65 -2.57 13.02
CA ILE A 28 14.23 -1.32 12.50
C ILE A 28 15.38 -0.87 13.41
N GLU A 29 15.15 -0.77 14.71
CA GLU A 29 16.17 -0.38 15.70
C GLU A 29 17.42 -1.27 15.62
N ARG A 30 17.22 -2.60 15.60
CA ARG A 30 18.31 -3.56 15.49
C ARG A 30 19.12 -3.33 14.22
N LYS A 31 18.43 -3.23 13.08
CA LYS A 31 19.08 -3.06 11.78
C LYS A 31 19.86 -1.76 11.69
N LEU A 32 19.29 -0.64 12.15
CA LEU A 32 19.99 0.65 12.18
C LEU A 32 21.22 0.62 13.10
N THR A 33 21.14 -0.09 14.22
CA THR A 33 22.27 -0.26 15.14
C THR A 33 23.38 -1.10 14.51
N GLU A 34 23.05 -2.16 13.78
CA GLU A 34 23.99 -2.97 12.98
C GLU A 34 24.69 -2.12 11.91
N MET A 35 24.01 -1.12 11.34
CA MET A 35 24.58 -0.14 10.41
C MET A 35 25.44 0.94 11.10
N GLY A 36 25.64 0.89 12.42
CA GLY A 36 26.42 1.86 13.18
C GLY A 36 25.70 3.18 13.50
N CYS A 37 24.41 3.28 13.20
CA CYS A 37 23.60 4.45 13.52
C CYS A 37 23.47 4.60 15.05
N LYS A 38 23.33 5.84 15.51
CA LYS A 38 22.83 6.12 16.86
C LYS A 38 21.32 6.20 16.77
N VAL A 39 20.62 5.29 17.44
CA VAL A 39 19.15 5.21 17.39
C VAL A 39 18.57 5.80 18.66
N SER A 40 17.47 6.54 18.55
CA SER A 40 16.68 7.01 19.68
C SER A 40 15.20 6.97 19.35
N MET A 41 14.34 6.98 20.37
CA MET A 41 12.90 6.82 20.20
C MET A 41 12.11 7.96 20.83
N VAL A 42 11.01 8.32 20.17
CA VAL A 42 10.01 9.28 20.64
C VAL A 42 8.65 8.60 20.58
N THR A 43 7.92 8.63 21.70
CA THR A 43 6.60 7.99 21.85
C THR A 43 5.60 8.96 22.48
N GLN A 44 4.32 8.59 22.50
CA GLN A 44 3.29 9.38 23.19
C GLN A 44 3.59 9.57 24.69
N GLU A 45 4.30 8.62 25.31
CA GLU A 45 4.69 8.69 26.71
C GLU A 45 5.96 9.54 26.92
N ASN A 46 6.78 9.69 25.88
CA ASN A 46 8.02 10.45 25.92
C ASN A 46 8.26 11.19 24.60
N GLU A 47 7.65 12.38 24.51
CA GLU A 47 7.65 13.21 23.31
C GLU A 47 8.96 14.00 23.10
N LYS A 48 9.90 13.90 24.06
CA LYS A 48 11.13 14.71 24.04
C LYS A 48 12.05 14.24 22.93
N ILE A 49 12.16 15.05 21.87
CA ILE A 49 13.17 14.86 20.82
C ILE A 49 14.57 14.98 21.44
N PRO A 50 15.41 13.94 21.38
CA PRO A 50 16.74 13.96 21.99
C PRO A 50 17.62 15.06 21.38
N LYS A 51 18.55 15.61 22.19
CA LYS A 51 19.60 16.50 21.67
C LYS A 51 20.60 15.70 20.83
N TYR A 52 21.25 16.38 19.88
CA TYR A 52 22.30 15.79 19.04
C TYR A 52 23.44 16.77 18.82
N ASP A 53 24.61 16.24 18.47
CA ASP A 53 25.79 17.01 18.11
C ASP A 53 25.78 17.23 16.59
N ALA A 54 25.29 18.41 16.14
CA ALA A 54 25.17 18.71 14.72
C ALA A 54 26.53 18.80 13.99
N GLU A 55 27.65 18.88 14.69
CA GLU A 55 28.99 18.87 14.08
C GLU A 55 29.43 17.45 13.72
N LYS A 56 29.05 16.46 14.56
CA LYS A 56 29.49 15.05 14.43
C LYS A 56 28.42 14.11 13.88
N GLU A 57 27.16 14.50 14.02
CA GLU A 57 26.01 13.66 13.73
C GLU A 57 25.15 14.28 12.63
N GLU A 58 24.63 13.43 11.74
CA GLU A 58 23.62 13.80 10.76
C GLU A 58 22.27 13.22 11.22
N ARG A 59 21.30 14.09 11.42
CA ARG A 59 20.01 13.71 11.99
C ARG A 59 19.04 13.27 10.92
N MET A 60 18.36 12.15 11.18
CA MET A 60 17.28 11.62 10.36
C MET A 60 16.09 11.25 11.25
N PHE A 61 14.89 11.30 10.70
CA PHE A 61 13.67 10.90 11.39
C PHE A 61 12.96 9.78 10.62
N ILE A 62 12.48 8.78 11.36
CA ILE A 62 11.59 7.74 10.85
C ILE A 62 10.26 7.86 11.59
N LEU A 63 9.17 8.11 10.87
CA LEU A 63 7.81 8.16 11.40
C LEU A 63 7.15 6.83 11.13
N TYR A 64 7.00 6.01 12.16
CA TYR A 64 6.27 4.75 12.07
C TYR A 64 4.81 4.99 12.43
N LEU A 65 3.95 5.05 11.42
CA LEU A 65 2.53 5.33 11.61
C LEU A 65 1.82 4.15 12.30
N PRO A 66 0.81 4.39 13.15
CA PRO A 66 -0.06 3.33 13.61
C PRO A 66 -0.89 2.74 12.45
N ASN A 67 -1.49 1.58 12.67
CA ASN A 67 -2.45 1.05 11.69
C ASN A 67 -3.74 1.87 11.79
N LYS A 68 -4.35 2.23 10.64
CA LYS A 68 -5.61 3.00 10.58
C LYS A 68 -5.52 4.32 11.34
N ILE A 69 -4.47 5.12 11.07
CA ILE A 69 -4.24 6.39 11.78
C ILE A 69 -5.44 7.35 11.71
N MET A 70 -6.17 7.33 10.59
CA MET A 70 -7.37 8.16 10.37
C MET A 70 -8.57 7.77 11.25
N GLU A 71 -8.58 6.56 11.85
CA GLU A 71 -9.64 6.12 12.75
C GLU A 71 -9.39 6.54 14.22
N ASP A 72 -8.16 6.95 14.56
CA ASP A 72 -7.77 7.35 15.93
C ASP A 72 -7.25 8.80 15.95
N MET A 73 -8.16 9.73 16.22
CA MET A 73 -7.85 11.17 16.24
C MET A 73 -6.82 11.56 17.31
N ILE A 74 -6.68 10.79 18.39
CA ILE A 74 -5.67 11.07 19.43
C ILE A 74 -4.28 10.79 18.86
N GLN A 75 -4.13 9.64 18.21
CA GLN A 75 -2.86 9.27 17.55
C GLN A 75 -2.56 10.15 16.36
N TYR A 76 -3.58 10.52 15.55
CA TYR A 76 -3.43 11.46 14.44
C TYR A 76 -2.91 12.83 14.91
N ASN A 77 -3.61 13.48 15.85
CA ASN A 77 -3.25 14.82 16.34
C ASN A 77 -1.86 14.84 16.97
N TRP A 78 -1.50 13.77 17.68
CA TRP A 78 -0.17 13.62 18.24
C TRP A 78 0.90 13.52 17.15
N MET A 79 0.68 12.67 16.14
CA MET A 79 1.60 12.51 15.02
C MET A 79 1.76 13.82 14.24
N GLU A 80 0.68 14.57 14.04
CA GLU A 80 0.68 15.90 13.42
C GLU A 80 1.54 16.90 14.19
N GLY A 81 1.38 16.96 15.51
CA GLY A 81 2.17 17.83 16.38
C GLY A 81 3.67 17.51 16.33
N ILE A 82 4.02 16.22 16.36
CA ILE A 82 5.41 15.78 16.24
C ILE A 82 5.94 16.07 14.84
N TYR A 83 5.20 15.74 13.78
CA TYR A 83 5.59 16.01 12.39
C TYR A 83 5.86 17.51 12.17
N THR A 84 4.98 18.38 12.64
CA THR A 84 5.13 19.84 12.57
C THR A 84 6.40 20.35 13.27
N SER A 85 6.84 19.65 14.31
CA SER A 85 8.06 19.99 15.04
C SER A 85 9.31 19.53 14.29
N ILE A 86 9.32 18.30 13.77
CA ILE A 86 10.48 17.71 13.10
C ILE A 86 10.68 18.22 11.66
N SER A 87 9.61 18.60 10.95
CA SER A 87 9.68 19.12 9.58
C SER A 87 10.42 20.45 9.50
N LYS A 88 10.44 21.21 10.60
CA LYS A 88 11.27 22.42 10.77
C LYS A 88 12.74 22.10 11.05
N MET A 89 13.04 20.88 11.50
CA MET A 89 14.37 20.44 11.93
C MET A 89 15.10 19.59 10.89
N SER A 90 14.38 18.91 9.99
CA SER A 90 14.94 18.02 8.97
C SER A 90 14.21 18.20 7.64
N ARG A 91 14.97 18.20 6.55
CA ARG A 91 14.44 18.25 5.17
C ARG A 91 14.07 16.89 4.61
N GLU A 92 14.58 15.80 5.20
CA GLU A 92 14.26 14.45 4.78
C GLU A 92 13.71 13.67 5.97
N ILE A 93 12.46 13.26 5.87
CA ILE A 93 11.76 12.44 6.87
C ILE A 93 11.31 11.17 6.18
N ILE A 94 11.64 10.02 6.76
CA ILE A 94 11.16 8.72 6.27
C ILE A 94 9.84 8.43 6.98
N VAL A 95 8.77 8.15 6.25
CA VAL A 95 7.47 7.76 6.80
C VAL A 95 7.22 6.29 6.45
N VAL A 96 6.88 5.49 7.45
CA VAL A 96 6.54 4.07 7.31
C VAL A 96 5.05 3.91 7.62
N GLY A 97 4.25 3.53 6.63
CA GLY A 97 2.79 3.47 6.75
C GLY A 97 2.14 2.57 5.71
N ASP A 98 0.81 2.48 5.73
CA ASP A 98 0.06 1.76 4.68
C ASP A 98 -0.24 2.70 3.51
N GLN A 99 -0.39 2.19 2.29
CA GLN A 99 -0.69 3.04 1.12
C GLN A 99 -1.95 3.91 1.31
N ARG A 100 -3.00 3.37 1.94
CA ARG A 100 -4.21 4.15 2.25
C ARG A 100 -3.87 5.37 3.11
N ASP A 101 -3.03 5.17 4.13
CA ASP A 101 -2.53 6.28 4.95
C ASP A 101 -1.76 7.28 4.07
N ARG A 102 -0.96 6.83 3.09
CA ARG A 102 -0.25 7.74 2.18
C ARG A 102 -1.21 8.64 1.40
N GLU A 103 -2.26 8.07 0.82
CA GLU A 103 -3.26 8.79 0.03
C GLU A 103 -4.06 9.76 0.91
N ASP A 104 -4.53 9.29 2.07
CA ASP A 104 -5.30 10.08 3.04
C ASP A 104 -4.48 11.24 3.62
N LEU A 105 -3.18 11.01 3.88
CA LEU A 105 -2.29 11.97 4.53
C LEU A 105 -1.59 12.91 3.54
N ALA A 106 -1.53 12.56 2.25
CA ALA A 106 -0.95 13.40 1.20
C ALA A 106 -1.66 14.75 1.03
N GLY A 107 -2.94 14.84 1.43
CA GLY A 107 -3.73 16.07 1.39
C GLY A 107 -3.83 16.82 2.73
N SER A 108 -3.23 16.33 3.81
CA SER A 108 -3.49 16.82 5.17
C SER A 108 -2.23 16.94 6.04
N LEU A 109 -1.61 15.80 6.37
CA LEU A 109 -0.59 15.69 7.42
C LEU A 109 0.83 15.97 6.93
N PHE A 110 1.14 15.59 5.69
CA PHE A 110 2.51 15.62 5.18
C PHE A 110 2.65 16.52 3.95
N ASP A 111 3.70 17.35 3.94
CA ASP A 111 4.24 17.84 2.69
C ASP A 111 4.92 16.66 1.99
N MET A 112 4.21 16.08 1.01
CA MET A 112 4.65 14.90 0.27
C MET A 112 5.93 15.13 -0.53
N THR A 113 6.34 16.39 -0.74
CA THR A 113 7.60 16.73 -1.41
C THR A 113 8.82 16.60 -0.49
N SER A 114 8.60 16.61 0.82
CA SER A 114 9.65 16.61 1.86
C SER A 114 9.76 15.28 2.62
N VAL A 115 8.94 14.28 2.25
CA VAL A 115 8.93 12.95 2.90
C VAL A 115 9.27 11.83 1.92
N LYS A 116 10.01 10.84 2.40
CA LYS A 116 10.25 9.58 1.71
C LYS A 116 9.35 8.51 2.33
N TRP A 117 8.46 7.93 1.54
CA TRP A 117 7.50 6.95 2.03
C TRP A 117 8.04 5.53 1.91
N LEU A 118 7.81 4.67 2.90
CA LEU A 118 8.05 3.23 2.86
C LEU A 118 6.76 2.50 3.22
N ASP A 119 6.32 1.61 2.34
CA ASP A 119 5.08 0.85 2.56
C ASP A 119 5.29 -0.28 3.56
N ARG A 120 4.24 -0.57 4.35
CA ARG A 120 4.15 -1.82 5.11
C ARG A 120 3.63 -2.95 4.20
N PRO A 121 4.18 -4.18 4.27
CA PRO A 121 5.26 -4.61 5.15
C PRO A 121 6.63 -4.04 4.73
N LEU A 122 7.36 -3.48 5.70
CA LEU A 122 8.63 -2.82 5.48
C LEU A 122 9.71 -3.81 5.02
N LYS A 123 10.34 -3.52 3.88
CA LYS A 123 11.56 -4.21 3.44
C LYS A 123 12.79 -3.51 4.00
N MET A 124 13.69 -4.25 4.63
CA MET A 124 14.85 -3.65 5.30
C MET A 124 15.85 -3.09 4.30
N GLU A 125 15.93 -3.67 3.11
CA GLU A 125 16.80 -3.22 2.02
C GLU A 125 16.41 -1.81 1.55
N GLU A 126 15.11 -1.50 1.51
CA GLU A 126 14.60 -0.17 1.15
C GLU A 126 14.97 0.86 2.23
N LEU A 127 14.84 0.49 3.50
CA LEU A 127 15.28 1.33 4.62
C LEU A 127 16.79 1.59 4.55
N GLU A 128 17.61 0.58 4.28
CA GLU A 128 19.06 0.71 4.15
C GLU A 128 19.46 1.71 3.06
N ILE A 129 18.83 1.62 1.89
CA ILE A 129 19.04 2.56 0.77
C ILE A 129 18.74 3.99 1.22
N LEU A 130 17.61 4.21 1.88
CA LEU A 130 17.23 5.57 2.32
C LEU A 130 18.16 6.12 3.40
N ILE A 131 18.56 5.30 4.36
CA ILE A 131 19.44 5.72 5.47
C ILE A 131 20.85 6.06 4.98
N THR A 132 21.33 5.37 3.94
CA THR A 132 22.62 5.63 3.30
C THR A 132 22.58 6.82 2.32
N GLY A 133 21.42 7.48 2.15
CA GLY A 133 21.27 8.61 1.24
C GLY A 133 21.10 8.21 -0.23
N GLY A 134 20.85 6.94 -0.50
CA GLY A 134 20.48 6.45 -1.82
C GLY A 134 19.08 6.88 -2.24
N HIS A 135 18.79 6.67 -3.51
CA HIS A 135 17.45 6.83 -4.07
C HIS A 135 16.85 5.44 -4.28
N LEU A 136 15.58 5.27 -3.89
CA LEU A 136 14.86 4.06 -4.23
C LEU A 136 14.72 3.97 -5.75
N PRO A 137 14.89 2.78 -6.35
CA PRO A 137 14.68 2.60 -7.78
C PRO A 137 13.31 3.14 -8.22
N GLU A 138 13.26 3.77 -9.39
CA GLU A 138 11.99 4.16 -10.00
C GLU A 138 11.08 2.93 -10.14
N GLY A 139 9.86 3.01 -9.61
CA GLY A 139 8.89 1.90 -9.60
C GLY A 139 8.75 1.14 -8.28
N VAL A 140 9.61 1.38 -7.27
CA VAL A 140 9.46 0.78 -5.92
C VAL A 140 8.18 1.26 -5.20
N HIS A 141 7.66 2.42 -5.60
CA HIS A 141 6.42 2.99 -5.09
C HIS A 141 5.17 2.75 -5.96
N LYS A 142 5.22 1.86 -6.97
CA LYS A 142 3.96 1.37 -7.54
C LYS A 142 3.38 0.39 -6.52
N SER A 143 2.51 0.93 -5.68
CA SER A 143 1.67 0.11 -4.84
C SER A 143 0.99 -0.98 -5.66
N LYS A 144 0.84 -2.14 -5.03
CA LYS A 144 0.12 -3.24 -5.63
C LYS A 144 -1.31 -2.80 -5.88
N LYS A 145 -1.69 -2.68 -7.15
CA LYS A 145 -3.07 -2.38 -7.57
C LYS A 145 -4.05 -3.29 -6.83
N HIS A 146 -5.16 -2.73 -6.37
CA HIS A 146 -6.12 -3.41 -5.52
C HIS A 146 -7.18 -4.10 -6.37
N ILE A 147 -7.24 -5.42 -6.28
CA ILE A 147 -8.19 -6.26 -6.99
C ILE A 147 -9.22 -6.81 -5.99
N LEU A 148 -10.50 -6.60 -6.29
CA LEU A 148 -11.61 -7.25 -5.58
C LEU A 148 -12.02 -8.52 -6.31
N ILE A 149 -12.04 -9.65 -5.60
CA ILE A 149 -12.60 -10.91 -6.08
C ILE A 149 -14.01 -11.06 -5.50
N VAL A 150 -14.99 -11.27 -6.36
CA VAL A 150 -16.40 -11.51 -6.03
C VAL A 150 -16.78 -12.88 -6.56
N ASP A 151 -16.86 -13.89 -5.70
CA ASP A 151 -17.13 -15.28 -6.11
C ASP A 151 -17.77 -16.03 -4.94
N ASP A 152 -18.87 -16.74 -5.17
CA ASP A 152 -19.60 -17.46 -4.12
C ASP A 152 -18.90 -18.78 -3.70
N ASP A 153 -17.91 -19.25 -4.47
CA ASP A 153 -16.99 -20.30 -4.05
C ASP A 153 -15.77 -19.70 -3.31
N PRO A 154 -15.76 -19.74 -1.95
CA PRO A 154 -14.67 -19.19 -1.16
C PRO A 154 -13.35 -19.94 -1.36
N SER A 155 -13.39 -21.19 -1.85
CA SER A 155 -12.19 -22.01 -2.09
C SER A 155 -11.49 -21.54 -3.36
N TYR A 156 -12.26 -21.35 -4.44
CA TYR A 156 -11.77 -20.81 -5.68
C TYR A 156 -11.26 -19.37 -5.51
N ALA A 157 -12.02 -18.50 -4.81
CA ALA A 157 -11.59 -17.12 -4.54
C ALA A 157 -10.25 -17.05 -3.77
N LYS A 158 -10.06 -17.93 -2.77
CA LYS A 158 -8.80 -18.03 -2.03
C LYS A 158 -7.65 -18.51 -2.91
N MET A 159 -7.89 -19.51 -3.76
CA MET A 159 -6.88 -19.99 -4.70
C MET A 159 -6.41 -18.87 -5.64
N VAL A 160 -7.35 -18.12 -6.24
CA VAL A 160 -7.03 -16.98 -7.11
C VAL A 160 -6.26 -15.89 -6.35
N ARG A 161 -6.66 -15.57 -5.11
CA ARG A 161 -5.89 -14.67 -4.25
C ARG A 161 -4.45 -15.16 -4.05
N GLU A 162 -4.24 -16.43 -3.74
CA GLU A 162 -2.90 -17.00 -3.54
C GLU A 162 -2.05 -16.92 -4.82
N TRP A 163 -2.68 -16.99 -5.99
CA TRP A 163 -1.99 -16.83 -7.27
C TRP A 163 -1.46 -15.40 -7.49
N ILE A 164 -2.19 -14.38 -7.03
CA ILE A 164 -1.96 -12.99 -7.44
C ILE A 164 -1.51 -12.05 -6.30
N LYS A 165 -1.60 -12.47 -5.03
CA LYS A 165 -1.27 -11.63 -3.85
C LYS A 165 0.17 -11.10 -3.83
N ASP A 166 1.09 -11.76 -4.52
CA ASP A 166 2.49 -11.31 -4.61
C ASP A 166 2.66 -10.11 -5.54
N HIS A 167 1.66 -9.81 -6.37
CA HIS A 167 1.65 -8.70 -7.33
C HIS A 167 0.56 -7.66 -7.06
N TYR A 168 -0.54 -8.05 -6.41
CA TYR A 168 -1.73 -7.22 -6.20
C TYR A 168 -2.14 -7.21 -4.73
N GLN A 169 -2.75 -6.10 -4.26
CA GLN A 169 -3.55 -6.15 -3.04
C GLN A 169 -4.86 -6.84 -3.40
N VAL A 170 -5.32 -7.78 -2.57
CA VAL A 170 -6.49 -8.60 -2.92
C VAL A 170 -7.48 -8.64 -1.77
N SER A 171 -8.72 -8.26 -2.05
CA SER A 171 -9.87 -8.44 -1.17
C SER A 171 -10.83 -9.47 -1.76
N ILE A 172 -11.52 -10.22 -0.92
CA ILE A 172 -12.49 -11.23 -1.33
C ILE A 172 -13.83 -10.91 -0.67
N VAL A 173 -14.90 -10.97 -1.47
CA VAL A 173 -16.29 -11.02 -1.00
C VAL A 173 -16.98 -12.21 -1.65
N THR A 174 -17.96 -12.80 -0.98
CA THR A 174 -18.57 -14.06 -1.44
C THR A 174 -20.02 -13.92 -1.89
N ALA A 175 -20.46 -12.68 -2.13
CA ALA A 175 -21.80 -12.37 -2.63
C ALA A 175 -21.82 -11.01 -3.32
N GLY A 176 -22.67 -10.86 -4.36
CA GLY A 176 -22.81 -9.62 -5.10
C GLY A 176 -23.13 -8.38 -4.24
N ILE A 177 -24.08 -8.51 -3.30
CA ILE A 177 -24.45 -7.40 -2.39
C ILE A 177 -23.28 -6.98 -1.47
N GLN A 178 -22.43 -7.93 -1.08
CA GLN A 178 -21.23 -7.61 -0.30
C GLN A 178 -20.25 -6.79 -1.14
N ALA A 179 -20.15 -7.03 -2.45
CA ALA A 179 -19.31 -6.23 -3.34
C ALA A 179 -19.73 -4.76 -3.37
N ILE A 180 -21.03 -4.48 -3.52
CA ILE A 180 -21.56 -3.11 -3.51
C ILE A 180 -21.25 -2.42 -2.18
N THR A 181 -21.52 -3.09 -1.06
CA THR A 181 -21.24 -2.55 0.28
C THR A 181 -19.74 -2.33 0.53
N PHE A 182 -18.90 -3.23 0.00
CA PHE A 182 -17.45 -3.15 0.12
C PHE A 182 -16.89 -1.94 -0.64
N LEU A 183 -17.33 -1.76 -1.88
CA LEU A 183 -16.87 -0.70 -2.78
C LEU A 183 -17.28 0.70 -2.31
N ALA A 184 -18.36 0.82 -1.55
CA ALA A 184 -18.74 2.08 -0.90
C ALA A 184 -17.70 2.59 0.10
N LYS A 185 -16.80 1.72 0.60
CA LYS A 185 -15.82 2.05 1.65
C LYS A 185 -14.37 1.83 1.23
N ASN A 186 -14.15 1.03 0.18
CA ASN A 186 -12.82 0.58 -0.21
C ASN A 186 -12.66 0.77 -1.72
N PRO A 187 -11.84 1.74 -2.17
CA PRO A 187 -11.53 1.88 -3.59
C PRO A 187 -10.72 0.67 -4.08
N VAL A 188 -10.99 0.27 -5.32
CA VAL A 188 -10.31 -0.83 -6.00
C VAL A 188 -9.98 -0.44 -7.42
N ASP A 189 -8.90 -0.98 -7.96
CA ASP A 189 -8.45 -0.74 -9.32
C ASP A 189 -9.09 -1.70 -10.33
N MET A 190 -9.60 -2.85 -9.88
CA MET A 190 -10.23 -3.86 -10.74
C MET A 190 -11.11 -4.83 -9.95
N ILE A 191 -12.12 -5.38 -10.61
CA ILE A 191 -13.00 -6.41 -10.06
C ILE A 191 -12.87 -7.69 -10.91
N LEU A 192 -12.59 -8.81 -10.25
CA LEU A 192 -12.79 -10.14 -10.79
C LEU A 192 -14.14 -10.64 -10.30
N LEU A 193 -15.09 -10.78 -11.20
CA LEU A 193 -16.49 -11.05 -10.88
C LEU A 193 -16.91 -12.40 -11.41
N ASP A 194 -17.32 -13.31 -10.53
CA ASP A 194 -17.97 -14.53 -10.97
C ASP A 194 -19.27 -14.22 -11.70
N TYR A 195 -19.46 -14.87 -12.82
CA TYR A 195 -20.67 -14.75 -13.61
C TYR A 195 -21.84 -15.52 -12.97
N GLU A 196 -21.57 -16.70 -12.42
CA GLU A 196 -22.59 -17.64 -11.93
C GLU A 196 -22.68 -17.63 -10.40
N MET A 197 -23.34 -16.63 -9.83
CA MET A 197 -23.59 -16.54 -8.38
C MET A 197 -25.06 -16.74 -8.02
N PRO A 198 -25.38 -17.30 -6.83
CA PRO A 198 -26.73 -17.44 -6.33
C PRO A 198 -27.31 -16.08 -5.87
N VAL A 199 -28.63 -15.98 -5.90
CA VAL A 199 -29.44 -14.82 -5.48
C VAL A 199 -29.28 -13.60 -6.40
N VAL A 200 -28.05 -13.09 -6.56
CA VAL A 200 -27.71 -11.99 -7.47
C VAL A 200 -26.55 -12.47 -8.33
N ASP A 201 -26.83 -12.68 -9.61
CA ASP A 201 -25.81 -13.14 -10.57
C ASP A 201 -24.80 -12.03 -10.91
N GLY A 202 -23.67 -12.41 -11.50
CA GLY A 202 -22.61 -11.46 -11.85
C GLY A 202 -23.06 -10.38 -12.85
N ALA A 203 -24.02 -10.69 -13.73
CA ALA A 203 -24.52 -9.72 -14.70
C ALA A 203 -25.30 -8.59 -14.00
N GLN A 204 -26.12 -8.91 -13.00
CA GLN A 204 -26.84 -7.95 -12.19
C GLN A 204 -25.89 -7.09 -11.36
N VAL A 205 -24.87 -7.69 -10.73
CA VAL A 205 -23.83 -6.94 -10.01
C VAL A 205 -23.14 -5.95 -10.95
N PHE A 206 -22.72 -6.40 -12.13
CA PHE A 206 -22.08 -5.55 -13.13
C PHE A 206 -22.97 -4.37 -13.53
N GLN A 207 -24.27 -4.58 -13.75
CA GLN A 207 -25.21 -3.50 -14.07
C GLN A 207 -25.33 -2.49 -12.92
N MET A 208 -25.38 -2.95 -11.67
CA MET A 208 -25.40 -2.06 -10.51
C MET A 208 -24.14 -1.20 -10.43
N LEU A 209 -22.96 -1.80 -10.68
CA LEU A 209 -21.69 -1.06 -10.71
C LEU A 209 -21.67 0.02 -11.80
N GLN A 210 -22.19 -0.30 -12.98
CA GLN A 210 -22.25 0.65 -14.10
C GLN A 210 -23.24 1.81 -13.87
N GLN A 211 -24.21 1.66 -12.97
CA GLN A 211 -25.17 2.71 -12.64
C GLN A 211 -24.67 3.68 -11.56
N GLU A 212 -23.63 3.29 -10.81
CA GLU A 212 -23.10 4.07 -9.70
C GLU A 212 -21.88 4.90 -10.13
N PRO A 213 -21.91 6.25 -10.03
CA PRO A 213 -20.82 7.10 -10.50
C PRO A 213 -19.45 6.79 -9.90
N SER A 214 -19.43 6.29 -8.66
CA SER A 214 -18.21 5.90 -7.93
C SER A 214 -17.60 4.59 -8.40
N THR A 215 -18.36 3.73 -9.09
CA THR A 215 -17.89 2.38 -9.50
C THR A 215 -17.99 2.10 -11.00
N GLN A 216 -18.70 2.93 -11.77
CA GLN A 216 -18.91 2.74 -13.22
C GLN A 216 -17.61 2.63 -14.05
N ASN A 217 -16.55 3.31 -13.61
CA ASN A 217 -15.26 3.31 -14.32
C ASN A 217 -14.33 2.18 -13.87
N ILE A 218 -14.72 1.40 -12.86
CA ILE A 218 -13.89 0.31 -12.36
C ILE A 218 -13.95 -0.84 -13.38
N PRO A 219 -12.81 -1.30 -13.89
CA PRO A 219 -12.77 -2.37 -14.87
C PRO A 219 -13.20 -3.69 -14.25
N VAL A 220 -14.04 -4.43 -14.98
CA VAL A 220 -14.57 -5.72 -14.54
C VAL A 220 -14.13 -6.80 -15.51
N ILE A 221 -13.52 -7.86 -14.96
CA ILE A 221 -13.22 -9.09 -15.67
C ILE A 221 -14.14 -10.18 -15.14
N PHE A 222 -14.94 -10.79 -16.01
CA PHE A 222 -15.76 -11.93 -15.61
C PHE A 222 -14.92 -13.21 -15.47
N LEU A 223 -15.20 -13.96 -14.40
CA LEU A 223 -14.75 -15.34 -14.23
C LEU A 223 -15.93 -16.26 -14.56
N THR A 224 -15.75 -17.22 -15.47
CA THR A 224 -16.82 -18.16 -15.84
C THR A 224 -16.32 -19.60 -15.88
N GLY A 225 -17.13 -20.54 -15.37
CA GLY A 225 -16.86 -21.97 -15.42
C GLY A 225 -17.15 -22.60 -16.79
N VAL A 226 -17.95 -21.95 -17.64
CA VAL A 226 -18.51 -22.56 -18.85
C VAL A 226 -18.10 -21.76 -20.09
N GLY A 227 -17.43 -22.43 -21.02
CA GLY A 227 -16.97 -21.86 -22.29
C GLY A 227 -17.97 -22.00 -23.45
N ASP A 228 -19.24 -22.29 -23.18
CA ASP A 228 -20.25 -22.45 -24.23
C ASP A 228 -20.60 -21.09 -24.87
N LYS A 229 -20.87 -21.09 -26.17
CA LYS A 229 -21.04 -19.91 -27.02
C LYS A 229 -22.12 -18.97 -26.49
N ASP A 230 -23.23 -19.53 -26.00
CA ASP A 230 -24.37 -18.74 -25.51
C ASP A 230 -24.02 -17.94 -24.25
N GLN A 231 -23.22 -18.50 -23.34
CA GLN A 231 -22.77 -17.78 -22.14
C GLN A 231 -21.77 -16.70 -22.50
N VAL A 232 -20.80 -17.02 -23.36
CA VAL A 232 -19.80 -16.05 -23.84
C VAL A 232 -20.50 -14.88 -24.53
N GLU A 233 -21.52 -15.13 -25.36
CA GLU A 233 -22.26 -14.07 -26.01
C GLU A 233 -23.00 -13.15 -25.01
N ARG A 234 -23.59 -13.72 -23.95
CA ARG A 234 -24.23 -12.93 -22.89
C ARG A 234 -23.23 -12.04 -22.14
N VAL A 235 -22.07 -12.56 -21.80
CA VAL A 235 -20.98 -11.79 -21.17
C VAL A 235 -20.53 -10.65 -22.08
N LEU A 236 -20.29 -10.93 -23.35
CA LEU A 236 -19.82 -9.93 -24.32
C LEU A 236 -20.83 -8.80 -24.56
N ARG A 237 -22.14 -9.08 -24.48
CA ARG A 237 -23.19 -8.05 -24.59
C ARG A 237 -23.12 -7.01 -23.48
N LEU A 238 -22.62 -7.37 -22.30
CA LEU A 238 -22.42 -6.43 -21.19
C LEU A 238 -21.21 -5.50 -21.40
N ARG A 239 -20.36 -5.78 -22.39
CA ARG A 239 -19.12 -5.03 -22.69
C ARG A 239 -18.21 -4.86 -21.46
N PRO A 240 -17.86 -5.96 -20.75
CA PRO A 240 -16.87 -5.89 -19.69
C PRO A 240 -15.49 -5.55 -20.24
N THR A 241 -14.55 -5.22 -19.34
CA THR A 241 -13.14 -5.07 -19.70
C THR A 241 -12.55 -6.40 -20.19
N GLY A 242 -13.04 -7.53 -19.68
CA GLY A 242 -12.51 -8.83 -20.03
C GLY A 242 -13.36 -10.00 -19.54
N TYR A 243 -12.95 -11.20 -19.95
CA TYR A 243 -13.48 -12.45 -19.44
C TYR A 243 -12.37 -13.51 -19.39
N ILE A 244 -12.40 -14.36 -18.36
CA ILE A 244 -11.42 -15.42 -18.11
C ILE A 244 -12.18 -16.70 -17.70
N LEU A 245 -11.76 -17.84 -18.25
CA LEU A 245 -12.28 -19.15 -17.83
C LEU A 245 -11.71 -19.54 -16.46
N LYS A 246 -12.54 -20.04 -15.55
CA LYS A 246 -12.09 -20.56 -14.23
C LYS A 246 -11.11 -21.73 -14.36
N SER A 247 -11.08 -22.41 -15.51
CA SER A 247 -10.10 -23.45 -15.87
C SER A 247 -8.74 -22.90 -16.33
N THR A 248 -8.52 -21.59 -16.26
CA THR A 248 -7.24 -20.97 -16.60
C THR A 248 -6.12 -21.36 -15.63
N THR A 249 -4.87 -21.18 -16.06
CA THR A 249 -3.71 -21.38 -15.18
C THR A 249 -3.30 -20.08 -14.48
N LYS A 250 -2.55 -20.20 -13.39
CA LYS A 250 -1.95 -19.07 -12.67
C LYS A 250 -1.22 -18.11 -13.60
N GLU A 251 -0.38 -18.66 -14.48
CA GLU A 251 0.48 -17.89 -15.39
C GLU A 251 -0.36 -17.08 -16.37
N LYS A 252 -1.37 -17.71 -16.97
CA LYS A 252 -2.28 -17.04 -17.91
C LYS A 252 -3.09 -15.94 -17.24
N LEU A 253 -3.56 -16.17 -16.01
CA LEU A 253 -4.25 -15.14 -15.25
C LEU A 253 -3.33 -13.95 -14.97
N LEU A 254 -2.11 -14.20 -14.48
CA LEU A 254 -1.14 -13.14 -14.20
C LEU A 254 -0.79 -12.33 -15.44
N ASP A 255 -0.51 -12.98 -16.57
CA ASP A 255 -0.24 -12.30 -17.85
C ASP A 255 -1.41 -11.43 -18.29
N TYR A 256 -2.64 -11.94 -18.16
CA TYR A 256 -3.84 -11.18 -18.47
C TYR A 256 -3.98 -9.94 -17.59
N LEU A 257 -3.83 -10.11 -16.27
CA LEU A 257 -3.92 -9.02 -15.30
C LEU A 257 -2.81 -8.00 -15.51
N HIS A 258 -1.59 -8.41 -15.81
CA HIS A 258 -0.50 -7.48 -16.13
C HIS A 258 -0.81 -6.64 -17.36
N THR A 259 -1.40 -7.22 -18.40
CA THR A 259 -1.77 -6.49 -19.61
C THR A 259 -2.89 -5.48 -19.36
N HIS A 260 -3.88 -5.82 -18.53
CA HIS A 260 -5.06 -4.98 -18.36
C HIS A 260 -4.93 -3.98 -17.21
N VAL A 261 -4.28 -4.35 -16.11
CA VAL A 261 -4.11 -3.48 -14.94
C VAL A 261 -3.03 -2.40 -15.15
N HIS A 262 -2.04 -2.64 -16.02
CA HIS A 262 -0.94 -1.68 -16.25
C HIS A 262 -1.25 -0.64 -17.34
N ASN A 263 -2.25 -0.89 -18.18
CA ASN A 263 -2.70 -0.01 -19.27
C ASN A 263 -3.89 0.89 -18.87
N MET A 264 -4.11 1.05 -17.56
CA MET A 264 -5.19 1.84 -16.94
C MET A 264 -4.67 3.09 -16.26
#